data_AF-A0A8C5RHU1-F1
#
_entry.id   AF-A0A8C5RHU1-F1
#
_cell.length_a   1.000
_cell.length_b   1.000
_cell.length_c   1.000
_cell.angle_alpha   90.00
_cell.angle_beta   90.00
_cell.angle_gamma   90.00
#
_symmetry.space_group_name_H-M   'P 1'
#
loop_
_entity.id
_entity.type
_entity.pdbx_description
1 polymer ?
#
loop_
_entity_poly.entity_id
_entity_poly.type
_entity_poly.pdbx_seq_one_letter_code
_entity_poly.pdbx_strand_id
1 'polypeptide(L)'
;FFILAPMMLWLNTDYIGYRPVPIRGFVILQLFIGVFSFYYHMTLSYAGQLLDELSILWTLCISYGFWFPVRYFPSFIKNREQFLTFVATVMVTSTLMSFVKPALNAYILNCVAFHLLYLAFLEVRSSPAVKRAAWTMTFWWVVAIGCWLVDKFFCGFCQRLNFCYLHSFWHVLINMALLHCITLILFFDIYHDLPSSEPSMEYWPSSNFPLALPYVKIQKPPKWCC
;
A
#
# COMPACT_ATOMS: atom_id res chain seq x y z
N PHE A 1 4.74 -4.51 -9.60
CA PHE A 1 5.52 -5.19 -8.55
C PHE A 1 7.02 -5.08 -8.77
N PHE A 2 7.62 -5.79 -9.73
CA PHE A 2 9.09 -5.93 -9.84
C PHE A 2 9.90 -4.67 -10.22
N ILE A 3 9.25 -3.66 -10.81
CA ILE A 3 9.91 -2.38 -11.15
C ILE A 3 9.58 -1.32 -10.10
N LEU A 4 8.29 -1.11 -9.84
CA LEU A 4 7.81 -0.06 -8.94
C LEU A 4 8.25 -0.28 -7.49
N ALA A 5 8.32 -1.53 -7.01
CA ALA A 5 8.71 -1.78 -5.62
C ALA A 5 10.20 -1.47 -5.35
N PRO A 6 11.18 -1.92 -6.17
CA PRO A 6 12.56 -1.44 -6.05
C PRO A 6 12.71 0.07 -6.25
N MET A 7 11.93 0.65 -7.16
CA MET A 7 11.94 2.10 -7.40
C MET A 7 11.52 2.89 -6.15
N MET A 8 10.63 2.36 -5.31
CA MET A 8 10.31 2.99 -4.02
C MET A 8 11.52 3.09 -3.09
N LEU A 9 12.39 2.08 -3.05
CA LEU A 9 13.61 2.15 -2.23
C LEU A 9 14.59 3.18 -2.78
N TRP A 10 14.76 3.19 -4.10
CA TRP A 10 15.64 4.13 -4.77
C TRP A 10 15.20 5.59 -4.59
N LEU A 11 13.89 5.84 -4.60
CA LEU A 11 13.32 7.18 -4.43
C LEU A 11 13.33 7.67 -2.97
N ASN A 12 13.16 6.78 -1.99
CA ASN A 12 12.98 7.16 -0.58
C ASN A 12 14.22 6.87 0.28
N THR A 13 15.42 7.23 -0.21
CA THR A 13 16.70 6.99 0.50
C THR A 13 16.75 7.64 1.87
N ASP A 14 16.20 8.83 2.02
CA ASP A 14 16.18 9.55 3.31
C ASP A 14 15.35 8.79 4.36
N TYR A 15 14.18 8.27 3.95
CA TYR A 15 13.36 7.43 4.83
C TYR A 15 14.08 6.13 5.20
N ILE A 16 14.81 5.51 4.26
CA ILE A 16 15.62 4.32 4.55
C ILE A 16 16.69 4.62 5.62
N GLY A 17 17.29 5.82 5.59
CA GLY A 17 18.22 6.26 6.63
C GLY A 17 17.56 6.40 8.01
N TYR A 18 16.28 6.80 8.05
CA TYR A 18 15.50 6.95 9.28
C TYR A 18 14.97 5.60 9.83
N ARG A 19 14.23 4.84 9.02
CA ARG A 19 13.61 3.55 9.39
C ARG A 19 13.79 2.53 8.26
N PRO A 20 14.93 1.82 8.20
CA PRO A 20 15.22 0.91 7.09
C PRO A 20 14.38 -0.37 7.10
N VAL A 21 14.05 -0.90 8.28
CA VAL A 21 13.39 -2.21 8.41
C VAL A 21 11.96 -2.20 7.83
N PRO A 22 11.06 -1.27 8.20
CA PRO A 22 9.68 -1.28 7.70
C PRO A 22 9.60 -1.17 6.17
N ILE A 23 10.32 -0.23 5.57
CA ILE A 23 10.27 0.02 4.12
C ILE A 23 10.89 -1.14 3.31
N ARG A 24 12.01 -1.71 3.78
CA ARG A 24 12.63 -2.86 3.11
C ARG A 24 11.74 -4.10 3.19
N GLY A 25 11.16 -4.35 4.37
CA GLY A 25 10.21 -5.44 4.57
C GLY A 25 8.99 -5.32 3.64
N PHE A 26 8.41 -4.14 3.55
CA PHE A 26 7.29 -3.87 2.65
C PHE A 26 7.63 -4.11 1.18
N VAL A 27 8.80 -3.65 0.71
CA VAL A 27 9.22 -3.88 -0.68
C VAL A 27 9.44 -5.36 -0.96
N ILE A 28 10.03 -6.11 -0.03
CA ILE A 28 10.19 -7.57 -0.16
C ILE A 28 8.82 -8.25 -0.29
N LEU A 29 7.86 -7.89 0.56
CA LEU A 29 6.50 -8.44 0.51
C LEU A 29 5.77 -8.10 -0.80
N GLN A 30 5.97 -6.88 -1.32
CA GLN A 30 5.44 -6.50 -2.64
C GLN A 30 6.03 -7.33 -3.79
N LEU A 31 7.30 -7.72 -3.69
CA LEU A 31 7.90 -8.65 -4.66
C LEU A 31 7.26 -10.03 -4.55
N PHE A 32 7.01 -10.54 -3.33
CA PHE A 32 6.31 -11.80 -3.11
C PHE A 32 4.88 -11.78 -3.67
N ILE A 33 4.13 -10.69 -3.49
CA ILE A 33 2.81 -10.53 -4.12
C ILE A 33 2.94 -10.64 -5.65
N GLY A 34 3.93 -9.98 -6.24
CA GLY A 34 4.18 -10.10 -7.67
C GLY A 34 4.48 -11.53 -8.12
N VAL A 35 5.28 -12.28 -7.36
CA VAL A 35 5.63 -13.68 -7.66
C VAL A 35 4.40 -14.58 -7.54
N PHE A 36 3.66 -14.48 -6.45
CA PHE A 36 2.49 -15.33 -6.22
C PHE A 36 1.35 -15.01 -7.16
N SER A 37 1.13 -13.73 -7.48
CA SER A 37 0.15 -13.34 -8.49
C SER A 37 0.53 -13.88 -9.87
N PHE A 38 1.81 -13.76 -10.27
CA PHE A 38 2.26 -14.37 -11.52
C PHE A 38 2.05 -15.89 -11.53
N TYR A 39 2.42 -16.57 -10.44
CA TYR A 39 2.20 -18.02 -10.30
C TYR A 39 0.70 -18.39 -10.39
N TYR A 40 -0.18 -17.63 -9.76
CA TYR A 40 -1.62 -17.84 -9.85
C TYR A 40 -2.11 -17.67 -11.28
N HIS A 41 -1.80 -16.56 -11.96
CA HIS A 41 -2.29 -16.32 -13.32
C HIS A 41 -1.71 -17.29 -14.35
N MET A 42 -0.55 -17.89 -14.08
CA MET A 42 0.03 -18.95 -14.92
C MET A 42 -0.59 -20.33 -14.69
N THR A 43 -1.05 -20.63 -13.47
CA THR A 43 -1.52 -21.99 -13.09
C THR A 43 -3.02 -22.09 -12.90
N LEU A 44 -3.69 -20.97 -12.61
CA LEU A 44 -5.08 -20.86 -12.15
C LEU A 44 -5.42 -21.84 -11.02
N SER A 45 -4.41 -22.19 -10.23
CA SER A 45 -4.54 -23.17 -9.16
C SER A 45 -5.13 -22.53 -7.91
N TYR A 46 -5.86 -23.32 -7.13
CA TYR A 46 -6.39 -22.89 -5.83
C TYR A 46 -5.27 -22.45 -4.87
N ALA A 47 -4.17 -23.21 -4.83
CA ALA A 47 -3.01 -22.87 -4.03
C ALA A 47 -2.39 -21.53 -4.46
N GLY A 48 -2.29 -21.29 -5.77
CA GLY A 48 -1.82 -20.02 -6.32
C GLY A 48 -2.73 -18.86 -5.92
N GLN A 49 -4.05 -19.02 -6.05
CA GLN A 49 -5.01 -17.99 -5.64
C GLN A 49 -4.84 -17.63 -4.17
N LEU A 50 -4.72 -18.64 -3.30
CA LEU A 50 -4.56 -18.42 -1.88
C LEU A 50 -3.24 -17.70 -1.56
N LEU A 51 -2.14 -18.08 -2.19
CA LEU A 51 -0.85 -17.40 -2.01
C LEU A 51 -0.89 -15.94 -2.47
N ASP A 52 -1.53 -15.65 -3.61
CA ASP A 52 -1.72 -14.29 -4.11
C ASP A 52 -2.49 -13.45 -3.09
N GLU A 53 -3.68 -13.89 -2.70
CA GLU A 53 -4.53 -13.13 -1.77
C GLU A 53 -3.94 -13.00 -0.35
N LEU A 54 -3.34 -14.07 0.20
CA LEU A 54 -2.73 -14.05 1.54
C LEU A 54 -1.51 -13.13 1.60
N SER A 55 -0.70 -13.08 0.55
CA SER A 55 0.46 -12.19 0.52
C SER A 55 0.06 -10.72 0.57
N ILE A 56 -1.08 -10.35 -0.03
CA ILE A 56 -1.63 -8.99 0.08
C ILE A 56 -2.13 -8.74 1.50
N LEU A 57 -2.87 -9.68 2.10
CA LEU A 57 -3.32 -9.59 3.50
C LEU A 57 -2.15 -9.37 4.46
N TRP A 58 -1.10 -10.18 4.36
CA TRP A 58 0.08 -10.06 5.22
C TRP A 58 0.78 -8.73 5.04
N THR A 59 0.89 -8.24 3.80
CA THR A 59 1.47 -6.92 3.50
C THR A 59 0.66 -5.80 4.14
N LEU A 60 -0.66 -5.85 4.08
CA LEU A 60 -1.51 -4.87 4.77
C LEU A 60 -1.34 -4.94 6.29
N CYS A 61 -1.39 -6.14 6.89
CA CYS A 61 -1.19 -6.31 8.33
C CYS A 61 0.16 -5.76 8.79
N ILE A 62 1.24 -6.10 8.09
CA ILE A 62 2.58 -5.59 8.42
C ILE A 62 2.65 -4.07 8.26
N SER A 63 2.02 -3.52 7.23
CA SER A 63 1.95 -2.07 7.02
C SER A 63 1.21 -1.36 8.16
N TYR A 64 0.09 -1.92 8.61
CA TYR A 64 -0.62 -1.43 9.80
C TYR A 64 0.27 -1.49 11.03
N GLY A 65 0.93 -2.62 11.26
CA GLY A 65 1.80 -2.82 12.41
C GLY A 65 2.82 -1.70 12.56
N PHE A 66 3.53 -1.39 11.48
CA PHE A 66 4.58 -0.37 11.49
C PHE A 66 4.05 1.07 11.44
N TRP A 67 3.10 1.36 10.56
CA TRP A 67 2.77 2.76 10.22
C TRP A 67 1.41 3.25 10.69
N PHE A 68 0.58 2.41 11.30
CA PHE A 68 -0.72 2.87 11.79
C PHE A 68 -0.52 3.94 12.89
N PRO A 69 -1.13 5.14 12.79
CA PRO A 69 -0.87 6.23 13.72
C PRO A 69 -1.33 5.87 15.14
N VAL A 70 -0.47 6.10 16.14
CA VAL A 70 -0.75 5.76 17.54
C VAL A 70 -2.02 6.45 18.06
N ARG A 71 -2.31 7.66 17.60
CA ARG A 71 -3.52 8.42 17.99
C ARG A 71 -4.84 7.77 17.58
N TYR A 72 -4.83 6.85 16.61
CA TYR A 72 -6.01 6.14 16.16
C TYR A 72 -6.10 4.73 16.75
N PHE A 73 -5.22 4.39 17.69
CA PHE A 73 -5.31 3.12 18.39
C PHE A 73 -6.66 3.02 19.12
N PRO A 74 -7.28 1.83 19.10
CA PRO A 74 -8.41 1.55 19.98
C PRO A 74 -8.05 1.85 21.43
N SER A 75 -9.00 2.32 22.22
CA SER A 75 -8.77 2.76 23.61
C SER A 75 -8.18 1.69 24.54
N PHE A 76 -8.33 0.40 24.20
CA PHE A 76 -7.75 -0.71 24.94
C PHE A 76 -6.29 -1.01 24.59
N ILE A 77 -5.76 -0.44 23.51
CA ILE A 77 -4.38 -0.62 23.05
C ILE A 77 -3.55 0.59 23.48
N LYS A 78 -2.59 0.39 24.38
CA LYS A 78 -1.83 1.49 25.00
C LYS A 78 -0.48 1.74 24.34
N ASN A 79 0.09 0.72 23.69
CA ASN A 79 1.42 0.81 23.12
C ASN A 79 1.51 0.02 21.81
N ARG A 80 2.59 0.28 21.05
CA ARG A 80 2.85 -0.34 19.74
C ARG A 80 2.95 -1.86 19.84
N GLU A 81 3.52 -2.40 20.92
CA GLU A 81 3.66 -3.84 21.12
C GLU A 81 2.30 -4.54 21.21
N GLN A 82 1.37 -4.00 22.03
CA GLN A 82 0.00 -4.48 22.11
C GLN A 82 -0.71 -4.39 20.75
N PHE A 83 -0.46 -3.31 20.01
CA PHE A 83 -1.01 -3.15 18.65
C PHE A 83 -0.48 -4.20 17.69
N LEU A 84 0.83 -4.48 17.71
CA LEU A 84 1.45 -5.51 16.88
C LEU A 84 0.91 -6.90 17.22
N THR A 85 0.73 -7.22 18.50
CA THR A 85 0.11 -8.47 18.94
C THR A 85 -1.33 -8.58 18.42
N PHE A 86 -2.13 -7.52 18.56
CA PHE A 86 -3.50 -7.47 18.03
C PHE A 86 -3.53 -7.70 16.51
N VAL A 87 -2.70 -6.97 15.75
CA VAL A 87 -2.58 -7.11 14.30
C VAL A 87 -2.13 -8.52 13.92
N ALA A 88 -1.19 -9.12 14.65
CA ALA A 88 -0.73 -10.48 14.41
C ALA A 88 -1.85 -11.51 14.65
N THR A 89 -2.66 -11.34 15.71
CA THR A 89 -3.83 -12.18 15.95
C THR A 89 -4.85 -12.06 14.81
N VAL A 90 -5.14 -10.84 14.35
CA VAL A 90 -6.04 -10.61 13.20
C VAL A 90 -5.48 -11.24 11.93
N MET A 91 -4.18 -11.13 11.69
CA MET A 91 -3.52 -11.71 10.52
C MET A 91 -3.61 -13.24 10.51
N VAL A 92 -3.29 -13.90 11.63
CA VAL A 92 -3.36 -15.36 11.76
C VAL A 92 -4.79 -15.86 11.61
N THR A 93 -5.74 -15.25 12.31
CA THR A 93 -7.16 -15.63 12.23
C THR A 93 -7.72 -15.45 10.82
N SER A 94 -7.43 -14.32 10.16
CA SER A 94 -7.84 -14.07 8.77
C SER A 94 -7.19 -15.04 7.78
N THR A 95 -5.94 -15.40 8.02
CA THR A 95 -5.22 -16.41 7.20
C THR A 95 -5.92 -17.77 7.31
N LEU A 96 -6.24 -18.23 8.53
CA LEU A 96 -6.95 -19.49 8.74
C LEU A 96 -8.36 -19.47 8.12
N MET A 97 -9.09 -18.35 8.25
CA MET A 97 -10.41 -18.18 7.66
C MET A 97 -10.39 -18.20 6.12
N SER A 98 -9.28 -17.79 5.51
CA SER A 98 -9.13 -17.81 4.04
C SER A 98 -9.15 -19.23 3.48
N PHE A 99 -8.79 -20.25 4.26
CA PHE A 99 -8.93 -21.66 3.86
C PHE A 99 -10.39 -22.15 3.88
N VAL A 100 -11.28 -21.45 4.59
CA VAL A 100 -12.70 -21.84 4.74
C VAL A 100 -13.57 -21.17 3.67
N LYS A 101 -13.44 -19.85 3.50
CA LYS A 101 -14.20 -19.05 2.52
C LYS A 101 -13.30 -18.03 1.82
N PRO A 102 -12.48 -18.46 0.84
CA PRO A 102 -11.51 -17.59 0.17
C PRO A 102 -12.17 -16.40 -0.54
N ALA A 103 -13.35 -16.59 -1.12
CA ALA A 103 -14.08 -15.50 -1.77
C ALA A 103 -14.41 -14.31 -0.86
N LEU A 104 -14.48 -14.51 0.47
CA LEU A 104 -14.72 -13.43 1.43
C LEU A 104 -13.47 -12.56 1.65
N ASN A 105 -12.28 -13.14 1.49
CA ASN A 105 -11.01 -12.49 1.75
C ASN A 105 -10.83 -11.23 0.88
N ALA A 106 -11.14 -11.32 -0.41
CA ALA A 106 -11.08 -10.19 -1.33
C ALA A 106 -11.96 -9.00 -0.88
N TYR A 107 -13.14 -9.24 -0.31
CA TYR A 107 -14.02 -8.16 0.17
C TYR A 107 -13.50 -7.51 1.45
N ILE A 108 -13.04 -8.33 2.42
CA ILE A 108 -12.43 -7.83 3.66
C ILE A 108 -11.20 -6.97 3.33
N LEU A 109 -10.37 -7.43 2.40
CA LEU A 109 -9.17 -6.73 1.95
C LEU A 109 -9.50 -5.34 1.39
N ASN A 110 -10.54 -5.25 0.56
CA ASN A 110 -11.01 -3.97 0.04
C ASN A 110 -11.47 -3.04 1.18
N CYS A 111 -12.21 -3.52 2.17
CA CYS A 111 -12.63 -2.72 3.33
C CYS A 111 -11.42 -2.14 4.10
N VAL A 112 -10.36 -2.93 4.30
CA VAL A 112 -9.12 -2.46 4.92
C VAL A 112 -8.45 -1.38 4.07
N ALA A 113 -8.40 -1.57 2.75
CA ALA A 113 -7.87 -0.56 1.83
C ALA A 113 -8.67 0.74 1.88
N PHE A 114 -10.00 0.68 1.91
CA PHE A 114 -10.87 1.85 2.10
C PHE A 114 -10.56 2.59 3.41
N HIS A 115 -10.36 1.85 4.51
CA HIS A 115 -10.01 2.45 5.79
C HIS A 115 -8.66 3.17 5.75
N LEU A 116 -7.64 2.58 5.11
CA LEU A 116 -6.34 3.23 4.92
C LEU A 116 -6.45 4.51 4.07
N LEU A 117 -7.23 4.48 3.00
CA LEU A 117 -7.46 5.65 2.15
C LEU A 117 -8.15 6.77 2.93
N TYR A 118 -9.15 6.42 3.76
CA TYR A 118 -9.84 7.37 4.61
C TYR A 118 -8.87 8.02 5.61
N LEU A 119 -8.06 7.22 6.32
CA LEU A 119 -7.06 7.75 7.25
C LEU A 119 -6.03 8.63 6.54
N ALA A 120 -5.48 8.17 5.41
CA ALA A 120 -4.56 8.96 4.61
C ALA A 120 -5.19 10.30 4.18
N PHE A 121 -6.47 10.32 3.83
CA PHE A 121 -7.17 11.55 3.45
C PHE A 121 -7.40 12.51 4.64
N LEU A 122 -7.74 11.99 5.83
CA LEU A 122 -7.88 12.82 7.04
C LEU A 122 -6.57 13.53 7.41
N GLU A 123 -5.46 12.86 7.17
CA GLU A 123 -4.11 13.32 7.48
C GLU A 123 -3.60 14.39 6.51
N VAL A 124 -4.19 14.49 5.31
CA VAL A 124 -3.81 15.45 4.27
C VAL A 124 -4.23 16.87 4.68
N ARG A 125 -3.40 17.50 5.53
CA ARG A 125 -3.61 18.88 5.99
C ARG A 125 -2.30 19.64 6.14
N SER A 126 -1.64 19.99 5.04
CA SER A 126 -0.61 21.06 5.10
C SER A 126 -0.14 21.54 3.73
N SER A 127 0.33 20.63 2.86
CA SER A 127 1.07 21.04 1.64
C SER A 127 0.37 20.70 0.32
N PRO A 128 0.49 21.55 -0.72
CA PRO A 128 0.01 21.24 -2.07
C PRO A 128 0.61 19.95 -2.64
N ALA A 129 1.87 19.66 -2.34
CA ALA A 129 2.57 18.45 -2.76
C ALA A 129 1.93 17.18 -2.18
N VAL A 130 1.61 17.17 -0.89
CA VAL A 130 0.93 16.03 -0.23
C VAL A 130 -0.50 15.87 -0.76
N LYS A 131 -1.22 16.99 -0.95
CA LYS A 131 -2.56 16.96 -1.57
C LYS A 131 -2.54 16.35 -2.96
N ARG A 132 -1.55 16.70 -3.79
CA ARG A 132 -1.39 16.13 -5.12
C ARG A 132 -1.19 14.62 -5.05
N ALA A 133 -0.30 14.12 -4.19
CA ALA A 133 -0.06 12.70 -4.06
C ALA A 133 -1.31 11.94 -3.62
N ALA A 134 -2.08 12.51 -2.68
CA ALA A 134 -3.35 11.94 -2.23
C ALA A 134 -4.40 11.89 -3.34
N TRP A 135 -4.53 12.95 -4.13
CA TRP A 135 -5.44 12.96 -5.29
C TRP A 135 -5.02 11.95 -6.36
N THR A 136 -3.73 11.92 -6.71
CA THR A 136 -3.22 10.97 -7.70
C THR A 136 -3.37 9.52 -7.23
N MET A 137 -3.10 9.24 -5.95
CA MET A 137 -3.35 7.93 -5.33
C MET A 137 -4.83 7.53 -5.47
N THR A 138 -5.75 8.40 -5.04
CA THR A 138 -7.19 8.13 -5.08
C THR A 138 -7.67 7.91 -6.51
N PHE A 139 -7.20 8.72 -7.47
CA PHE A 139 -7.50 8.55 -8.88
C PHE A 139 -7.09 7.16 -9.38
N TRP A 140 -5.83 6.78 -9.20
CA TRP A 140 -5.34 5.46 -9.64
C TRP A 140 -6.09 4.31 -8.97
N TRP A 141 -6.38 4.45 -7.68
CA TRP A 141 -7.11 3.44 -6.93
C TRP A 141 -8.55 3.30 -7.44
N VAL A 142 -9.27 4.40 -7.69
CA VAL A 142 -10.63 4.37 -8.25
C VAL A 142 -10.65 3.70 -9.62
N VAL A 143 -9.70 4.06 -10.50
CA VAL A 143 -9.60 3.44 -11.83
C VAL A 143 -9.29 1.95 -11.72
N ALA A 144 -8.36 1.56 -10.83
CA ALA A 144 -8.03 0.16 -10.59
C ALA A 144 -9.28 -0.63 -10.14
N ILE A 145 -9.94 -0.19 -9.07
CA ILE A 145 -11.15 -0.85 -8.57
C ILE A 145 -12.26 -0.89 -9.63
N GLY A 146 -12.39 0.16 -10.44
CA GLY A 146 -13.26 0.18 -11.62
C GLY A 146 -12.95 -0.96 -12.59
N CYS A 147 -11.67 -1.13 -12.98
CA CYS A 147 -11.24 -2.23 -13.83
C CYS A 147 -11.59 -3.60 -13.21
N TRP A 148 -11.34 -3.78 -11.91
CA TRP A 148 -11.63 -5.03 -11.21
C TRP A 148 -13.14 -5.34 -11.14
N LEU A 149 -13.97 -4.33 -10.83
CA LEU A 149 -15.43 -4.50 -10.78
C LEU A 149 -16.01 -4.81 -12.15
N VAL A 150 -15.55 -4.13 -13.21
CA VAL A 150 -16.01 -4.37 -14.58
C VAL A 150 -15.60 -5.78 -15.03
N ASP A 151 -14.37 -6.19 -14.77
CA ASP A 151 -13.87 -7.54 -15.07
C ASP A 151 -14.71 -8.61 -14.36
N LYS A 152 -15.04 -8.40 -13.09
CA LYS A 152 -15.80 -9.35 -12.27
C LYS A 152 -17.28 -9.44 -12.64
N PHE A 153 -17.97 -8.32 -12.81
CA PHE A 153 -19.43 -8.28 -12.98
C PHE A 153 -19.88 -8.19 -14.43
N PHE A 154 -19.02 -7.70 -15.33
CA PHE A 154 -19.33 -7.48 -16.74
C PHE A 154 -18.43 -8.30 -17.68
N CYS A 155 -17.92 -9.45 -17.20
CA CYS A 155 -17.07 -10.35 -17.98
C CYS A 155 -17.70 -10.74 -19.33
N GLY A 156 -18.99 -11.10 -19.36
CA GLY A 156 -19.68 -11.47 -20.61
C GLY A 156 -19.79 -10.33 -21.63
N PHE A 157 -19.82 -9.07 -21.17
CA PHE A 157 -19.79 -7.90 -22.05
C PHE A 157 -18.36 -7.67 -22.59
N CYS A 158 -17.35 -7.80 -21.73
CA CYS A 158 -15.94 -7.66 -22.08
C CYS A 158 -15.51 -8.71 -23.12
N GLN A 159 -15.98 -9.95 -22.98
CA GLN A 159 -15.76 -11.02 -23.96
C GLN A 159 -16.36 -10.69 -25.34
N ARG A 160 -17.57 -10.10 -25.39
CA ARG A 160 -18.19 -9.68 -26.66
C ARG A 160 -17.41 -8.57 -27.37
N LEU A 161 -16.73 -7.72 -26.60
CA LEU A 161 -15.85 -6.67 -27.12
C LEU A 161 -14.42 -7.16 -27.42
N ASN A 162 -14.12 -8.45 -27.21
CA ASN A 162 -12.78 -9.03 -27.30
C ASN A 162 -11.74 -8.32 -26.41
N PHE A 163 -12.16 -7.79 -25.26
CA PHE A 163 -11.30 -7.03 -24.35
C PHE A 163 -11.27 -7.67 -22.95
N CYS A 164 -10.35 -8.62 -22.74
CA CYS A 164 -10.23 -9.39 -21.49
C CYS A 164 -8.98 -9.02 -20.66
N TYR A 165 -8.46 -7.80 -20.80
CA TYR A 165 -7.22 -7.35 -20.15
C TYR A 165 -7.45 -6.48 -18.91
N LEU A 166 -8.71 -6.26 -18.50
CA LEU A 166 -9.06 -5.37 -17.39
C LEU A 166 -8.43 -5.83 -16.07
N HIS A 167 -8.42 -7.14 -15.79
CA HIS A 167 -7.73 -7.67 -14.62
C HIS A 167 -6.21 -7.39 -14.65
N SER A 168 -5.57 -7.48 -15.82
CA SER A 168 -4.15 -7.14 -15.97
C SER A 168 -3.90 -5.65 -15.73
N PHE A 169 -4.79 -4.78 -16.21
CA PHE A 169 -4.72 -3.34 -15.92
C PHE A 169 -4.89 -3.06 -14.42
N TRP A 170 -5.78 -3.77 -13.73
CA TRP A 170 -5.93 -3.64 -12.28
C TRP A 170 -4.59 -3.81 -11.55
N HIS A 171 -3.81 -4.85 -11.87
CA HIS A 171 -2.48 -5.08 -11.27
C HIS A 171 -1.53 -3.91 -11.44
N VAL A 172 -1.49 -3.30 -12.62
CA VAL A 172 -0.61 -2.16 -12.89
C VAL A 172 -1.09 -0.91 -12.14
N LEU A 173 -2.38 -0.61 -12.22
CA LEU A 173 -2.98 0.59 -11.65
C LEU A 173 -2.96 0.56 -10.12
N ILE A 174 -3.21 -0.61 -9.51
CA ILE A 174 -3.17 -0.74 -8.04
C ILE A 174 -1.75 -0.59 -7.51
N ASN A 175 -0.72 -1.05 -8.25
CA ASN A 175 0.67 -0.81 -7.87
C ASN A 175 1.04 0.67 -7.93
N MET A 176 0.55 1.39 -8.95
CA MET A 176 0.73 2.85 -9.04
C MET A 176 0.07 3.54 -7.85
N ALA A 177 -1.18 3.23 -7.55
CA ALA A 177 -1.88 3.77 -6.39
C ALA A 177 -1.12 3.50 -5.09
N LEU A 178 -0.61 2.27 -4.92
CA LEU A 178 0.13 1.87 -3.72
C LEU A 178 1.44 2.66 -3.55
N LEU A 179 2.15 2.96 -4.63
CA LEU A 179 3.36 3.79 -4.59
C LEU A 179 3.05 5.20 -4.06
N HIS A 180 1.95 5.82 -4.50
CA HIS A 180 1.54 7.11 -3.95
C HIS A 180 1.08 6.98 -2.48
N CYS A 181 0.34 5.91 -2.15
CA CYS A 181 -0.17 5.64 -0.80
C CYS A 181 0.97 5.47 0.21
N ILE A 182 1.93 4.60 -0.08
CA ILE A 182 3.04 4.35 0.83
C ILE A 182 3.88 5.61 1.02
N THR A 183 4.19 6.39 -0.02
CA THR A 183 4.91 7.66 0.15
C THR A 183 4.17 8.66 1.05
N LEU A 184 2.83 8.71 0.98
CA LEU A 184 2.03 9.49 1.94
C LEU A 184 2.19 8.97 3.37
N ILE A 185 2.13 7.65 3.55
CA ILE A 185 2.35 7.02 4.86
C ILE A 185 3.74 7.35 5.40
N LEU A 186 4.80 7.25 4.59
CA LEU A 186 6.17 7.59 4.97
C LEU A 186 6.28 9.07 5.38
N PHE A 187 5.60 9.95 4.65
CA PHE A 187 5.57 11.39 4.97
C PHE A 187 4.94 11.63 6.33
N PHE A 188 3.79 11.01 6.62
CA PHE A 188 3.11 11.16 7.91
C PHE A 188 3.87 10.51 9.05
N ASP A 189 4.52 9.36 8.82
CA ASP A 189 5.38 8.71 9.80
C ASP A 189 6.51 9.66 10.25
N ILE A 190 7.22 10.30 9.30
CA ILE A 190 8.24 11.30 9.64
C ILE A 190 7.62 12.54 10.31
N TYR A 191 6.49 13.02 9.79
CA TYR A 191 5.86 14.25 10.31
C TYR A 191 5.42 14.10 11.77
N HIS A 192 4.90 12.93 12.15
CA HIS A 192 4.42 12.65 13.50
C HIS A 192 5.52 12.15 14.44
N ASP A 193 6.39 11.24 13.98
CA ASP A 193 7.41 10.61 14.83
C ASP A 193 8.74 11.38 14.84
N LEU A 194 8.95 12.35 13.92
CA LEU A 194 10.14 13.20 13.87
C LEU A 194 9.84 14.67 13.49
N PRO A 195 9.12 15.43 14.34
CA PRO A 195 8.64 16.77 14.00
C PRO A 195 9.73 17.80 13.68
N SER A 196 10.95 17.61 14.21
CA SER A 196 12.09 18.50 14.01
C SER A 196 12.72 18.42 12.61
N SER A 197 12.35 17.42 11.83
CA SER A 197 13.04 17.07 10.58
C SER A 197 12.45 17.71 9.33
N GLU A 198 11.30 18.37 9.46
CA GLU A 198 10.57 19.08 8.39
C GLU A 198 10.47 18.23 7.11
N PRO A 199 9.67 17.14 7.11
CA PRO A 199 9.54 16.30 5.93
C PRO A 199 8.96 17.10 4.76
N SER A 200 9.47 16.82 3.57
CA SER A 200 8.97 17.39 2.32
C SER A 200 8.67 16.30 1.31
N MET A 201 7.62 16.53 0.53
CA MET A 201 7.21 15.63 -0.54
C MET A 201 7.65 16.22 -1.88
N GLU A 202 8.57 15.54 -2.54
CA GLU A 202 9.11 15.91 -3.85
C GLU A 202 8.65 14.89 -4.91
N TYR A 203 8.91 15.19 -6.20
CA TYR A 203 8.38 14.43 -7.34
C TYR A 203 9.46 14.16 -8.37
N TRP A 204 9.61 12.90 -8.75
CA TRP A 204 10.55 12.45 -9.77
C TRP A 204 9.83 12.09 -11.07
N PRO A 205 10.37 12.40 -12.27
CA PRO A 205 11.62 13.12 -12.54
C PRO A 205 11.49 14.64 -12.42
N SER A 206 10.26 15.17 -12.41
CA SER A 206 10.00 16.60 -12.27
C SER A 206 8.64 16.83 -11.63
N SER A 207 8.51 17.92 -10.88
CA SER A 207 7.24 18.39 -10.31
C SER A 207 6.19 18.73 -11.37
N ASN A 208 6.58 19.06 -12.60
CA ASN A 208 5.61 19.41 -13.65
C ASN A 208 5.13 18.20 -14.45
N PHE A 209 5.74 17.02 -14.25
CA PHE A 209 5.38 15.83 -15.00
C PHE A 209 4.10 15.18 -14.42
N PRO A 210 3.04 14.92 -15.22
CA PRO A 210 1.77 14.40 -14.72
C PRO A 210 1.86 13.04 -14.03
N LEU A 211 2.72 12.16 -14.54
CA LEU A 211 2.96 10.81 -14.01
C LEU A 211 4.15 10.76 -13.04
N ALA A 212 4.52 11.91 -12.46
CA ALA A 212 5.64 11.96 -11.53
C ALA A 212 5.36 11.14 -10.28
N LEU A 213 6.39 10.43 -9.83
CA LEU A 213 6.34 9.59 -8.65
C LEU A 213 6.74 10.41 -7.42
N PRO A 214 5.93 10.39 -6.36
CA PRO A 214 6.25 11.12 -5.14
C PRO A 214 7.30 10.37 -4.35
N TYR A 215 8.16 11.12 -3.67
CA TYR A 215 9.10 10.60 -2.68
C TYR A 215 9.24 11.56 -1.52
N VAL A 216 9.69 11.04 -0.38
CA VAL A 216 9.90 11.83 0.84
C VAL A 216 11.37 12.20 0.98
N LYS A 217 11.61 13.47 1.30
CA LYS A 217 12.92 14.02 1.60
C LYS A 217 12.91 14.68 2.97
N ILE A 218 13.96 14.45 3.75
CA ILE A 218 14.11 14.97 5.09
C ILE A 218 14.99 16.23 5.01
N GLN A 219 14.42 17.41 5.23
CA GLN A 219 15.14 18.68 5.03
C GLN A 219 16.15 18.96 6.14
N LYS A 220 15.80 18.63 7.39
CA LYS A 220 16.68 18.77 8.55
C LYS A 220 17.01 17.37 9.06
N PRO A 221 18.19 16.82 8.74
CA PRO A 221 18.59 15.54 9.31
C PRO A 221 18.59 15.68 10.84
N PRO A 222 18.09 14.67 11.58
CA PRO A 222 18.14 14.72 13.03
C PRO A 222 19.60 14.98 13.45
N LYS A 223 19.81 15.91 14.38
CA LYS A 223 21.11 16.03 15.05
C LYS A 223 21.31 14.72 15.80
N TRP A 224 22.07 13.81 15.21
CA TRP A 224 22.63 12.68 15.92
C TRP A 224 23.58 13.30 16.95
N CYS A 225 23.13 13.46 18.19
CA CYS A 225 24.07 13.70 19.28
C CYS A 225 24.97 12.47 19.32
N CYS A 226 26.20 12.61 18.80
CA CYS A 226 27.30 11.69 19.08
C CYS A 226 27.62 11.70 20.57
#